data_AF-A0A7C1JEZ1-F1
#
_entry.id   AF-A0A7C1JEZ1-F1
#
_cell.length_a   1.000
_cell.length_b   1.000
_cell.length_c   1.000
_cell.angle_alpha   90.00
_cell.angle_beta   90.00
_cell.angle_gamma   90.00
#
_symmetry.space_group_name_H-M   'P 1'
#
loop_
_entity.id
_entity.type
_entity.pdbx_description
1 polymer ?
#
loop_
_entity_poly.entity_id
_entity_poly.type
_entity_poly.pdbx_seq_one_letter_code
_entity_poly.pdbx_strand_id
1 'polypeptide(L)'
;MKTVSLIGFREVGFDKNSPYANEDALIRAGHVGVMLEGDDAIYGFHPTPEAIEAEGGIENVINKLKDKRAAYTIDGRVYNDRNVFVRAAELAELNTPIRFASNTKDPVEFLEVWQFDFSVDDEEFLRIRDQLLAYFEKGTISPYAFPRFNPTGDNCATFPMKIGIRVPVVEPPGQLSLYIPELEKQGKRWRPPQDMN
;
A
#
# COMPACT_ATOMS: atom_id res chain seq x y z
N MET A 1 20.91 16.40 0.29
CA MET A 1 19.50 16.17 -0.08
C MET A 1 19.40 14.78 -0.62
N LYS A 2 18.53 13.98 -0.03
CA LYS A 2 18.26 12.60 -0.34
C LYS A 2 16.79 12.41 -0.68
N THR A 3 16.49 11.34 -1.40
CA THR A 3 15.13 11.03 -1.83
C THR A 3 14.55 9.86 -1.04
N VAL A 4 13.33 10.04 -0.56
CA VAL A 4 12.47 8.94 -0.09
C VAL A 4 11.23 8.96 -0.97
N SER A 5 10.83 7.81 -1.51
CA SER A 5 9.69 7.71 -2.41
C SER A 5 8.57 6.91 -1.75
N LEU A 6 7.34 7.39 -1.90
CA LEU A 6 6.14 6.57 -1.69
C LEU A 6 5.68 6.02 -3.03
N ILE A 7 5.55 4.70 -3.12
CA ILE A 7 5.01 4.01 -4.29
C ILE A 7 3.64 3.47 -3.90
N GLY A 8 2.61 3.74 -4.70
CA GLY A 8 1.25 3.34 -4.37
C GLY A 8 0.38 3.07 -5.59
N PHE A 9 -0.61 2.21 -5.43
CA PHE A 9 -1.66 1.98 -6.41
C PHE A 9 -3.00 1.72 -5.72
N ARG A 10 -4.10 2.01 -6.42
CA ARG A 10 -5.46 1.85 -5.90
C ARG A 10 -5.95 0.41 -6.06
N GLU A 11 -6.92 0.02 -5.24
CA GLU A 11 -7.58 -1.28 -5.33
C GLU A 11 -8.21 -1.56 -6.70
N VAL A 12 -8.08 -2.80 -7.18
CA VAL A 12 -8.83 -3.33 -8.33
C VAL A 12 -10.07 -4.14 -7.92
N GLY A 13 -10.25 -4.34 -6.62
CA GLY A 13 -11.44 -4.97 -6.02
C GLY A 13 -11.37 -6.50 -5.89
N PHE A 14 -12.34 -7.05 -5.15
CA PHE A 14 -12.42 -8.47 -4.81
C PHE A 14 -13.50 -9.25 -5.59
N ASP A 15 -14.11 -8.66 -6.63
CA ASP A 15 -15.10 -9.36 -7.44
C ASP A 15 -14.50 -10.62 -8.09
N LYS A 16 -15.16 -11.77 -7.90
CA LYS A 16 -14.73 -13.07 -8.43
C LYS A 16 -14.82 -13.13 -9.95
N ASN A 17 -15.59 -12.24 -10.57
CA ASN A 17 -15.69 -12.11 -12.03
C ASN A 17 -14.77 -11.02 -12.60
N SER A 18 -13.96 -10.37 -11.74
CA SER A 18 -12.97 -9.38 -12.18
C SER A 18 -11.85 -10.06 -12.98
N PRO A 19 -11.28 -9.39 -14.00
CA PRO A 19 -10.04 -9.85 -14.64
C PRO A 19 -8.88 -9.98 -13.63
N TYR A 20 -8.97 -9.32 -12.48
CA TYR A 20 -7.99 -9.37 -11.40
C TYR A 20 -8.33 -10.36 -10.28
N ALA A 21 -9.34 -11.23 -10.46
CA ALA A 21 -9.85 -12.11 -9.38
C ALA A 21 -8.78 -13.07 -8.82
N ASN A 22 -7.79 -13.43 -9.64
CA ASN A 22 -6.71 -14.36 -9.30
C ASN A 22 -5.40 -13.64 -8.93
N GLU A 23 -5.37 -12.31 -8.91
CA GLU A 23 -4.19 -11.56 -8.50
C GLU A 23 -4.01 -11.57 -6.98
N ASP A 24 -2.80 -11.22 -6.54
CA ASP A 24 -2.45 -11.10 -5.14
C ASP A 24 -3.44 -10.19 -4.38
N ALA A 25 -3.71 -10.53 -3.13
CA ALA A 25 -4.70 -9.81 -2.35
C ALA A 25 -4.29 -8.34 -2.07
N LEU A 26 -3.00 -8.02 -2.00
CA LEU A 26 -2.51 -6.65 -1.91
C LEU A 26 -2.79 -5.88 -3.20
N ILE A 27 -2.70 -6.53 -4.37
CA ILE A 27 -3.08 -5.91 -5.65
C ILE A 27 -4.59 -5.61 -5.63
N ARG A 28 -5.40 -6.59 -5.22
CA ARG A 28 -6.85 -6.48 -5.14
C ARG A 28 -7.33 -5.45 -4.11
N ALA A 29 -6.59 -5.26 -3.02
CA ALA A 29 -6.88 -4.30 -1.96
C ALA A 29 -6.26 -2.91 -2.16
N GLY A 30 -5.32 -2.77 -3.11
CA GLY A 30 -4.46 -1.59 -3.20
C GLY A 30 -3.34 -1.65 -2.16
N HIS A 31 -2.22 -0.99 -2.45
CA HIS A 31 -1.07 -0.97 -1.52
C HIS A 31 -0.22 0.28 -1.64
N VAL A 32 0.53 0.57 -0.58
CA VAL A 32 1.51 1.67 -0.50
C VAL A 32 2.77 1.14 0.17
N GLY A 33 3.92 1.46 -0.42
CA GLY A 33 5.23 1.11 0.08
C GLY A 33 6.20 2.28 0.02
N VAL A 34 7.30 2.16 0.76
CA VAL A 34 8.37 3.15 0.84
C VAL A 34 9.59 2.62 0.10
N MET A 35 10.21 3.44 -0.74
CA MET A 35 11.46 3.14 -1.43
C MET A 35 12.50 4.21 -1.05
N LEU A 36 13.70 3.78 -0.66
CA LEU A 36 14.79 4.68 -0.29
C LEU A 36 15.69 4.96 -1.50
N GLU A 37 16.31 6.13 -1.57
CA GLU A 37 17.30 6.45 -2.61
C GLU A 37 18.40 5.38 -2.68
N GLY A 38 18.58 4.82 -3.88
CA GLY A 38 19.61 3.82 -4.16
C GLY A 38 19.24 2.40 -3.75
N ASP A 39 18.06 2.19 -3.17
CA ASP A 39 17.55 0.87 -2.82
C ASP A 39 16.63 0.32 -3.93
N ASP A 40 16.62 -1.01 -4.10
CA ASP A 40 15.72 -1.69 -5.04
C ASP A 40 14.48 -2.28 -4.33
N ALA A 41 14.53 -2.38 -2.99
CA ALA A 41 13.41 -2.82 -2.19
C ALA A 41 12.31 -1.75 -2.10
N ILE A 42 11.06 -2.21 -2.11
CA ILE A 42 9.90 -1.38 -1.76
C ILE A 42 9.30 -1.95 -0.48
N TYR A 43 9.39 -1.21 0.61
CA TYR A 43 8.99 -1.68 1.94
C TYR A 43 7.53 -1.35 2.21
N GLY A 44 6.67 -2.36 2.26
CA GLY A 44 5.25 -2.21 2.55
C GLY A 44 4.86 -2.81 3.90
N PHE A 45 3.82 -2.23 4.52
CA PHE A 45 3.28 -2.70 5.80
C PHE A 45 1.91 -3.34 5.59
N HIS A 46 1.78 -4.63 5.90
CA HIS A 46 0.55 -5.39 5.73
C HIS A 46 0.41 -6.52 6.77
N PRO A 47 -0.78 -7.15 6.89
CA PRO A 47 -0.97 -8.28 7.80
C PRO A 47 0.02 -9.41 7.55
N THR A 48 0.40 -10.12 8.61
CA THR A 48 1.29 -11.28 8.52
C THR A 48 0.59 -12.48 7.90
N PRO A 49 1.30 -13.32 7.12
CA PRO A 49 0.75 -14.58 6.61
C PRO A 49 0.14 -15.45 7.71
N GLU A 50 0.80 -15.52 8.86
CA GLU A 50 0.36 -16.31 10.01
C GLU A 50 -0.95 -15.78 10.57
N ALA A 51 -1.11 -14.46 10.67
CA ALA A 51 -2.37 -13.88 11.12
C ALA A 51 -3.47 -14.01 10.06
N ILE A 52 -3.14 -13.94 8.77
CA ILE A 52 -4.10 -14.20 7.68
C ILE A 52 -4.60 -15.65 7.74
N GLU A 53 -3.70 -16.61 7.96
CA GLU A 53 -4.04 -18.02 8.08
C GLU A 53 -4.90 -18.29 9.32
N ALA A 54 -4.54 -17.72 10.48
CA ALA A 54 -5.31 -17.85 11.72
C ALA A 54 -6.76 -17.34 11.58
N GLU A 55 -6.97 -16.38 10.69
CA GLU A 55 -8.28 -15.80 10.37
C GLU A 55 -9.06 -16.60 9.31
N GLY A 56 -8.49 -17.67 8.78
CA GLY A 56 -9.10 -18.48 7.73
C GLY A 56 -9.03 -17.84 6.34
N GLY A 57 -8.05 -16.96 6.12
CA GLY A 57 -7.77 -16.36 4.82
C GLY A 57 -8.09 -14.87 4.71
N ILE A 58 -7.60 -14.26 3.64
CA ILE A 58 -7.59 -12.80 3.47
C ILE A 58 -8.99 -12.18 3.35
N GLU A 59 -9.96 -12.89 2.79
CA GLU A 59 -11.35 -12.40 2.72
C GLU A 59 -11.94 -12.17 4.12
N ASN A 60 -11.66 -13.08 5.07
CA ASN A 60 -12.10 -12.93 6.46
C ASN A 60 -11.41 -11.78 7.17
N VAL A 61 -10.09 -11.63 6.97
CA VAL A 61 -9.31 -10.50 7.50
C VAL A 61 -9.91 -9.18 7.03
N ILE A 62 -10.18 -9.03 5.72
CA ILE A 62 -10.76 -7.81 5.15
C ILE A 62 -12.15 -7.53 5.74
N ASN A 63 -12.98 -8.56 5.87
CA ASN A 63 -14.32 -8.43 6.45
C ASN A 63 -14.25 -7.97 7.91
N LYS A 64 -13.34 -8.54 8.72
CA LYS A 64 -13.12 -8.15 10.11
C LYS A 64 -12.56 -6.74 10.27
N LEU A 65 -11.57 -6.36 9.45
CA LEU A 65 -11.01 -5.01 9.42
C LEU A 65 -12.04 -3.94 9.02
N LYS A 66 -13.10 -4.32 8.30
CA LYS A 66 -14.22 -3.45 7.93
C LYS A 66 -15.35 -3.44 8.96
N ASP A 67 -15.33 -4.31 9.98
CA ASP A 67 -16.40 -4.37 10.98
C ASP A 67 -16.33 -3.14 11.90
N LYS A 68 -17.27 -2.22 11.70
CA LYS A 68 -17.41 -0.98 12.47
C LYS A 68 -17.69 -1.19 13.96
N ARG A 69 -18.07 -2.40 14.38
CA ARG A 69 -18.46 -2.70 15.77
C ARG A 69 -17.28 -3.05 16.66
N ALA A 70 -16.11 -3.29 16.08
CA ALA A 70 -14.88 -3.57 16.81
C ALA A 70 -13.76 -2.71 16.23
N ALA A 71 -12.95 -2.08 17.09
CA ALA A 71 -11.68 -1.48 16.69
C ALA A 71 -10.67 -2.61 16.38
N TYR A 72 -11.00 -3.43 15.37
CA TYR A 72 -10.30 -4.66 15.08
C TYR A 72 -8.88 -4.38 14.61
N THR A 73 -7.94 -5.17 15.11
CA THR A 73 -6.53 -5.13 14.74
C THR A 73 -6.06 -6.54 14.44
N ILE A 74 -5.11 -6.67 13.54
CA ILE A 74 -4.42 -7.92 13.23
C ILE A 74 -2.91 -7.69 13.22
N ASP A 75 -2.12 -8.72 13.48
CA ASP A 75 -0.66 -8.60 13.45
C ASP A 75 -0.17 -8.29 12.03
N GLY A 76 0.48 -7.14 11.87
CA GLY A 76 1.17 -6.72 10.66
C GLY A 76 2.67 -6.57 10.86
N ARG A 77 3.42 -6.55 9.76
CA ARG A 77 4.86 -6.22 9.76
C ARG A 77 5.26 -5.61 8.41
N VAL A 78 6.51 -5.15 8.33
CA VAL A 78 7.09 -4.62 7.09
C VAL A 78 7.71 -5.74 6.27
N TYR A 79 7.51 -5.71 4.96
CA TYR A 79 8.02 -6.67 3.97
C TYR A 79 8.67 -5.95 2.79
N ASN A 80 9.53 -6.67 2.05
CA ASN A 80 9.95 -6.23 0.72
C ASN A 80 8.88 -6.64 -0.31
N ASP A 81 8.01 -5.70 -0.63
CA ASP A 81 6.85 -5.87 -1.50
C ASP A 81 7.14 -5.49 -2.95
N ARG A 82 8.41 -5.32 -3.32
CA ARG A 82 8.82 -4.93 -4.67
C ARG A 82 8.08 -5.71 -5.76
N ASN A 83 7.97 -7.03 -5.63
CA ASN A 83 7.31 -7.89 -6.61
C ASN A 83 5.82 -7.59 -6.77
N VAL A 84 5.14 -7.14 -5.70
CA VAL A 84 3.74 -6.70 -5.75
C VAL A 84 3.61 -5.45 -6.63
N PHE A 85 4.51 -4.48 -6.46
CA PHE A 85 4.50 -3.24 -7.25
C PHE A 85 4.89 -3.48 -8.70
N VAL A 86 5.89 -4.33 -8.97
CA VAL A 86 6.23 -4.74 -10.34
C VAL A 86 5.03 -5.38 -11.02
N ARG A 87 4.37 -6.34 -10.34
CA ARG A 87 3.20 -7.01 -10.89
C ARG A 87 2.06 -6.01 -11.15
N ALA A 88 1.83 -5.06 -10.24
CA ALA A 88 0.83 -4.01 -10.44
C ALA A 88 1.17 -3.13 -11.65
N ALA A 89 2.45 -2.80 -11.89
CA ALA A 89 2.87 -2.04 -13.05
C ALA A 89 2.72 -2.82 -14.36
N GLU A 90 3.02 -4.13 -14.39
CA GLU A 90 2.75 -4.99 -15.55
C GLU A 90 1.26 -5.03 -15.89
N LEU A 91 0.41 -5.19 -14.88
CA LEU A 91 -1.03 -5.20 -15.02
C LEU A 91 -1.58 -3.86 -15.51
N ALA A 92 -0.98 -2.74 -15.09
CA ALA A 92 -1.33 -1.41 -15.57
C ALA A 92 -1.12 -1.27 -17.08
N GLU A 93 -0.04 -1.85 -17.62
CA GLU A 93 0.25 -1.80 -19.07
C GLU A 93 -0.76 -2.60 -19.91
N LEU A 94 -1.43 -3.61 -19.32
CA LEU A 94 -2.51 -4.35 -20.00
C LEU A 94 -3.74 -3.48 -20.28
N ASN A 95 -3.85 -2.29 -19.67
CA ASN A 95 -4.99 -1.37 -19.82
C ASN A 95 -6.34 -2.08 -19.68
N THR A 96 -6.43 -3.00 -18.73
CA THR A 96 -7.67 -3.74 -18.48
C THR A 96 -8.57 -2.91 -17.56
N PRO A 97 -9.81 -2.58 -17.98
CA PRO A 97 -10.75 -1.82 -17.17
C PRO A 97 -10.95 -2.41 -15.77
N ILE A 98 -10.81 -1.57 -14.74
CA ILE A 98 -11.26 -1.89 -13.39
C ILE A 98 -12.78 -1.74 -13.38
N ARG A 99 -13.49 -2.81 -12.99
CA ARG A 99 -14.94 -2.77 -12.79
C ARG A 99 -15.24 -2.82 -11.30
N PHE A 100 -15.65 -1.68 -10.75
CA PHE A 100 -16.27 -1.68 -9.43
C PHE A 100 -17.71 -2.17 -9.56
N ALA A 101 -18.15 -3.02 -8.64
CA ALA A 101 -19.47 -3.67 -8.69
C ALA A 101 -20.66 -2.68 -8.57
N SER A 102 -20.43 -1.38 -8.39
CA SER A 102 -21.47 -0.37 -8.23
C SER A 102 -21.49 0.63 -9.38
N ASN A 103 -22.55 0.56 -10.19
CA ASN A 103 -22.99 1.53 -11.21
C ASN A 103 -22.19 1.64 -12.53
N THR A 104 -22.95 1.46 -13.62
CA THR A 104 -22.56 1.60 -15.04
C THR A 104 -22.35 3.06 -15.49
N LYS A 105 -22.26 4.01 -14.55
CA LYS A 105 -22.09 5.45 -14.84
C LYS A 105 -20.73 6.00 -14.43
N ASP A 106 -19.93 5.23 -13.71
CA ASP A 106 -18.62 5.68 -13.30
C ASP A 106 -17.64 5.61 -14.49
N PRO A 107 -16.67 6.54 -14.56
CA PRO A 107 -15.65 6.51 -15.59
C PRO A 107 -14.91 5.16 -15.56
N VAL A 108 -14.48 4.71 -16.74
CA VAL A 108 -13.62 3.53 -16.83
C VAL A 108 -12.28 3.89 -16.18
N GLU A 109 -12.01 3.28 -15.03
CA GLU A 109 -10.72 3.41 -14.35
C GLU A 109 -9.78 2.28 -14.77
N PHE A 110 -8.48 2.56 -14.73
CA PHE A 110 -7.41 1.61 -15.01
C PHE A 110 -6.47 1.54 -13.81
N LEU A 111 -5.81 0.39 -13.64
CA LEU A 111 -4.78 0.28 -12.62
C LEU A 111 -3.61 1.17 -13.03
N GLU A 112 -3.16 2.03 -12.12
CA GLU A 112 -1.97 2.84 -12.29
C GLU A 112 -1.13 2.77 -11.01
N VAL A 113 0.19 2.73 -11.18
CA VAL A 113 1.14 2.79 -10.06
C VAL A 113 1.81 4.16 -10.07
N TRP A 114 1.83 4.80 -8.91
CA TRP A 114 2.29 6.17 -8.73
C TRP A 114 3.50 6.21 -7.79
N GLN A 115 4.46 7.06 -8.13
CA GLN A 115 5.61 7.41 -7.29
C GLN A 115 5.50 8.88 -6.87
N PHE A 116 5.70 9.12 -5.58
CA PHE A 116 5.79 10.45 -5.01
C PHE A 116 7.08 10.62 -4.22
N ASP A 117 7.88 11.61 -4.59
CA ASP A 117 9.25 11.80 -4.09
C ASP A 117 9.32 12.91 -3.04
N PHE A 118 9.92 12.61 -1.90
CA PHE A 118 10.23 13.53 -0.83
C PHE A 118 11.72 13.83 -0.82
N SER A 119 12.07 15.11 -0.93
CA SER A 119 13.43 15.57 -0.74
C SER A 119 13.65 15.91 0.73
N VAL A 120 14.55 15.17 1.38
CA VAL A 120 14.90 15.33 2.79
C VAL A 120 16.39 15.62 2.93
N ASP A 121 16.82 16.18 4.06
CA ASP A 121 18.25 16.29 4.36
C ASP A 121 18.84 14.92 4.75
N ASP A 122 20.16 14.88 4.88
CA ASP A 122 20.88 13.62 5.11
C ASP A 122 20.59 13.06 6.52
N GLU A 123 20.34 13.91 7.52
CA GLU A 123 20.01 13.48 8.89
C GLU A 123 18.61 12.86 8.95
N GLU A 124 17.62 13.51 8.35
CA GLU A 124 16.25 13.01 8.25
C GLU A 124 16.19 11.71 7.43
N PHE A 125 16.95 11.62 6.33
CA PHE A 125 17.06 10.39 5.54
C PHE A 125 17.59 9.22 6.37
N LEU A 126 18.70 9.42 7.09
CA LEU A 126 19.29 8.39 7.94
C LEU A 126 18.29 7.94 9.02
N ARG A 127 17.57 8.87 9.65
CA ARG A 127 16.53 8.56 10.63
C ARG A 127 15.40 7.72 10.04
N ILE A 128 14.87 8.10 8.87
CA ILE A 128 13.78 7.36 8.19
C ILE A 128 14.26 5.96 7.82
N ARG A 129 15.45 5.86 7.20
CA ARG A 129 16.05 4.58 6.81
C ARG A 129 16.24 3.66 8.01
N ASP A 130 16.90 4.15 9.06
CA ASP A 130 17.25 3.30 10.21
C ASP A 130 15.99 2.84 10.95
N GLN A 131 14.93 3.67 11.02
CA GLN A 131 13.64 3.25 11.56
C GLN A 131 12.96 2.19 10.67
N LEU A 132 12.88 2.42 9.36
CA LEU A 132 12.28 1.48 8.41
C LEU A 132 12.97 0.11 8.44
N LEU A 133 14.30 0.11 8.34
CA LEU A 133 15.10 -1.11 8.39
C LEU A 133 14.99 -1.80 9.75
N ALA A 134 14.87 -1.06 10.86
CA ALA A 134 14.61 -1.68 12.16
C ALA A 134 13.26 -2.42 12.21
N TYR A 135 12.19 -1.89 11.59
CA TYR A 135 10.93 -2.61 11.47
C TYR A 135 11.06 -3.87 10.61
N PHE A 136 11.74 -3.75 9.46
CA PHE A 136 11.91 -4.82 8.49
C PHE A 136 12.83 -5.95 9.00
N GLU A 137 14.08 -5.64 9.36
CA GLU A 137 15.10 -6.63 9.71
C GLU A 137 14.79 -7.36 11.03
N LYS A 138 14.18 -6.68 11.99
CA LYS A 138 13.78 -7.30 13.27
C LYS A 138 12.46 -8.05 13.18
N GLY A 139 11.75 -7.96 12.04
CA GLY A 139 10.41 -8.53 11.89
C GLY A 139 9.43 -7.98 12.93
N THR A 140 9.50 -6.67 13.23
CA THR A 140 8.73 -6.06 14.30
C THR A 140 7.24 -6.19 14.01
N ILE A 141 6.52 -6.93 14.86
CA ILE A 141 5.07 -7.06 14.79
C ILE A 141 4.44 -5.77 15.29
N SER A 142 3.46 -5.25 14.55
CA SER A 142 2.70 -4.05 14.90
C SER A 142 1.23 -4.22 14.53
N PRO A 143 0.29 -3.64 15.29
CA PRO A 143 -1.13 -3.72 14.95
C PRO A 143 -1.40 -3.09 13.57
N TYR A 144 -1.99 -3.88 12.68
CA TYR A 144 -2.56 -3.46 11.41
C TYR A 144 -4.07 -3.27 11.57
N ALA A 145 -4.60 -2.13 11.14
CA ALA A 145 -6.02 -1.83 11.16
C ALA A 145 -6.41 -0.88 10.02
N PHE A 146 -7.69 -0.77 9.70
CA PHE A 146 -8.17 0.30 8.83
C PHE A 146 -8.48 1.55 9.66
N PRO A 147 -7.75 2.67 9.50
CA PRO A 147 -7.87 3.82 10.40
C PRO A 147 -9.27 4.44 10.43
N ARG A 148 -10.02 4.32 9.32
CA ARG A 148 -11.45 4.67 9.25
C ARG A 148 -12.30 4.00 10.34
N PHE A 149 -11.98 2.78 10.72
CA PHE A 149 -12.73 1.96 11.69
C PHE A 149 -12.01 1.82 13.03
N ASN A 150 -10.69 2.04 13.05
CA ASN A 150 -9.88 2.12 14.25
C ASN A 150 -8.93 3.32 14.15
N PRO A 151 -9.31 4.50 14.66
CA PRO A 151 -8.52 5.73 14.51
C PRO A 151 -7.11 5.69 15.08
N THR A 152 -6.80 4.71 15.92
CA THR A 152 -5.47 4.52 16.52
C THR A 152 -4.61 3.47 15.81
N GLY A 153 -5.18 2.76 14.83
CA GLY A 153 -4.47 1.75 14.07
C GLY A 153 -3.87 2.29 12.79
N ASP A 154 -2.90 1.57 12.25
CA ASP A 154 -2.21 1.92 11.01
C ASP A 154 -2.42 0.84 9.95
N ASN A 155 -2.34 1.25 8.69
CA ASN A 155 -2.25 0.40 7.52
C ASN A 155 -1.10 0.87 6.62
N CYS A 156 -1.00 0.29 5.42
CA CYS A 156 0.04 0.64 4.44
C CYS A 156 0.11 2.15 4.12
N ALA A 157 -1.01 2.87 4.11
CA ALA A 157 -1.04 4.30 3.78
C ALA A 157 -0.66 5.21 4.96
N THR A 158 -0.78 4.73 6.20
CA THR A 158 -0.53 5.52 7.42
C THR A 158 0.78 5.16 8.12
N PHE A 159 1.25 3.91 7.96
CA PHE A 159 2.54 3.44 8.47
C PHE A 159 3.73 4.36 8.11
N PRO A 160 3.84 4.97 6.91
CA PRO A 160 4.94 5.88 6.62
C PRO A 160 5.07 7.04 7.63
N MET A 161 3.98 7.48 8.25
CA MET A 161 4.04 8.50 9.32
C MET A 161 4.79 8.01 10.57
N LYS A 162 4.73 6.71 10.89
CA LYS A 162 5.44 6.12 12.05
C LYS A 162 6.94 6.16 11.92
N ILE A 163 7.45 6.15 10.69
CA ILE A 163 8.89 6.30 10.39
C ILE A 163 9.25 7.76 10.07
N GLY A 164 8.29 8.67 10.21
CA GLY A 164 8.47 10.11 10.04
C GLY A 164 8.45 10.60 8.59
N ILE A 165 7.85 9.85 7.67
CA ILE A 165 7.52 10.36 6.33
C ILE A 165 6.19 11.13 6.43
N ARG A 166 6.17 12.36 5.93
CA ARG A 166 4.94 13.15 5.84
C ARG A 166 4.11 12.60 4.69
N VAL A 167 2.88 12.18 4.96
CA VAL A 167 1.95 11.71 3.92
C VAL A 167 0.84 12.74 3.68
N PRO A 168 0.19 12.75 2.51
CA PRO A 168 -1.02 13.55 2.31
C PRO A 168 -2.06 13.28 3.40
N VAL A 169 -2.56 14.34 4.03
CA VAL A 169 -3.62 14.23 5.03
C VAL A 169 -4.95 14.11 4.29
N VAL A 170 -5.52 12.92 4.27
CA VAL A 170 -6.85 12.64 3.72
C VAL A 170 -7.79 12.24 4.85
N GLU A 171 -9.04 12.69 4.78
CA GLU A 171 -10.06 12.35 5.77
C GLU A 171 -11.17 11.49 5.13
N PRO A 172 -11.42 10.28 5.66
CA PRO A 172 -10.74 9.65 6.79
C PRO A 172 -9.37 9.04 6.41
N PRO A 173 -8.42 8.96 7.36
CA PRO A 173 -7.06 8.51 7.10
C PRO A 173 -6.99 7.06 6.63
N GLY A 174 -5.93 6.74 5.89
CA GLY A 174 -5.62 5.39 5.45
C GLY A 174 -6.55 4.82 4.37
N GLN A 175 -7.45 5.60 3.76
CA GLN A 175 -8.24 5.14 2.62
C GLN A 175 -7.49 5.33 1.30
N LEU A 176 -7.11 4.24 0.65
CA LEU A 176 -6.40 4.28 -0.63
C LEU A 176 -7.20 4.99 -1.75
N SER A 177 -8.52 4.82 -1.76
CA SER A 177 -9.41 5.51 -2.70
C SER A 177 -9.39 7.05 -2.60
N LEU A 178 -8.93 7.60 -1.48
CA LEU A 178 -8.73 9.04 -1.28
C LEU A 178 -7.25 9.42 -1.35
N TYR A 179 -6.39 8.55 -0.84
CA TYR A 179 -4.96 8.75 -0.73
C TYR A 179 -4.23 8.73 -2.07
N ILE A 180 -4.52 7.74 -2.93
CA ILE A 180 -3.86 7.60 -4.24
C ILE A 180 -4.16 8.78 -5.18
N PRO A 181 -5.41 9.29 -5.28
CA PRO A 181 -5.67 10.51 -6.04
C PRO A 181 -4.88 11.74 -5.56
N GLU A 182 -4.58 11.86 -4.27
CA GLU A 182 -3.71 12.95 -3.79
C GLU A 182 -2.24 12.74 -4.20
N LEU A 183 -1.76 11.50 -4.23
CA LEU A 183 -0.43 11.17 -4.76
C LEU A 183 -0.34 11.45 -6.26
N GLU A 184 -1.38 11.13 -7.04
CA GLU A 184 -1.44 11.40 -8.48
C GLU A 184 -1.21 12.87 -8.82
N LYS A 185 -1.79 13.80 -8.04
CA LYS A 185 -1.68 15.25 -8.30
C LYS A 185 -0.25 15.78 -8.27
N GLN A 186 0.64 15.13 -7.54
CA GLN A 186 2.00 15.60 -7.29
C GLN A 186 3.08 14.57 -7.65
N GLY A 187 2.66 13.38 -8.03
CA GLY A 187 3.51 12.24 -8.36
C GLY A 187 3.75 12.08 -9.85
N LYS A 188 4.46 11.01 -10.18
CA LYS A 188 4.68 10.52 -11.54
C LYS A 188 4.30 9.06 -11.60
N ARG A 189 3.90 8.57 -12.79
CA ARG A 189 3.71 7.13 -12.97
C ARG A 189 5.01 6.39 -12.67
N TRP A 190 4.91 5.39 -11.81
CA TRP A 190 6.02 4.51 -11.50
C TRP A 190 6.12 3.40 -12.53
N ARG A 191 7.35 3.06 -12.90
CA ARG A 191 7.67 1.87 -13.67
C ARG A 191 8.91 1.22 -13.06
N PRO A 192 9.01 -0.12 -13.07
CA PRO A 192 10.23 -0.78 -12.67
C PRO A 192 11.40 -0.34 -13.56
N PRO A 193 12.64 -0.25 -13.03
CA PRO A 193 13.82 -0.02 -13.84
C PRO A 193 13.95 -1.08 -14.96
N GLN A 194 14.29 -0.65 -16.19
CA GLN A 194 14.30 -1.50 -17.39
C GLN A 194 15.46 -2.53 -17.43
N ASP A 195 16.48 -2.37 -16.57
CA ASP A 195 17.77 -3.09 -16.68
C ASP A 195 17.87 -4.34 -15.79
N MET A 196 16.78 -5.03 -15.48
CA MET A 196 16.81 -6.23 -14.62
C MET A 196 16.11 -7.45 -15.24
N ASN A 197 16.44 -7.73 -16.50
CA ASN A 197 16.27 -9.04 -17.13
C ASN A 197 17.62 -9.75 -17.27
#